data_AF-A0A529GFY6-F1
#
_entry.id   AF-A0A529GFY6-F1
#
_cell.length_a   1.000
_cell.length_b   1.000
_cell.length_c   1.000
_cell.angle_alpha   90.00
_cell.angle_beta   90.00
_cell.angle_gamma   90.00
#
_symmetry.space_group_name_H-M   'P 1'
#
loop_
_entity.id
_entity.type
_entity.pdbx_description
1 polymer ?
#
loop_
_entity_poly.entity_id
_entity_poly.type
_entity_poly.pdbx_seq_one_letter_code
_entity_poly.pdbx_strand_id
1 'polypeptide(L)'
;MPSTKQACDALVRRVGYDPGRTKEVARALTEADMLPSGSPGVSPQLTPQDVATLMLGVALDVPLRAVADTVSEYRALRRGGVPE
;
A
#
# COMPACT_ATOMS: atom_id res chain seq x y z
N MET A 1 12.30 7.47 -7.41
CA MET A 1 11.17 6.69 -6.86
C MET A 1 10.13 7.65 -6.29
N PRO A 2 8.81 7.37 -6.38
CA PRO A 2 7.78 8.30 -5.93
C PRO A 2 7.73 8.39 -4.40
N SER A 3 7.28 9.52 -3.87
CA SER A 3 6.86 9.61 -2.47
C SER A 3 5.50 8.94 -2.26
N THR A 4 5.14 8.67 -1.00
CA THR A 4 3.80 8.13 -0.65
C THR A 4 2.68 9.00 -1.20
N LYS A 5 2.81 10.33 -1.11
CA LYS A 5 1.84 11.28 -1.68
C LYS A 5 1.74 11.13 -3.20
N GLN A 6 2.88 11.12 -3.90
CA GLN A 6 2.89 10.98 -5.36
C GLN A 6 2.28 9.66 -5.82
N ALA A 7 2.49 8.58 -5.07
CA ALA A 7 1.87 7.29 -5.35
C ALA A 7 0.35 7.32 -5.11
N CYS A 8 -0.11 7.89 -4.00
CA CYS A 8 -1.55 8.09 -3.74
C CYS A 8 -2.22 8.89 -4.86
N ASP A 9 -1.65 10.05 -5.21
CA ASP A 9 -2.17 10.92 -6.27
C ASP A 9 -2.21 10.18 -7.63
N ALA A 10 -1.19 9.36 -7.92
CA ALA A 10 -1.15 8.56 -9.13
C ALA A 10 -2.22 7.46 -9.15
N LEU A 11 -2.47 6.77 -8.03
CA LEU A 11 -3.52 5.74 -7.93
C LEU A 11 -4.91 6.34 -8.08
N VAL A 12 -5.18 7.46 -7.42
CA VAL A 12 -6.43 8.21 -7.59
C VAL A 12 -6.62 8.60 -9.05
N ARG A 13 -5.63 9.24 -9.67
CA ARG A 13 -5.74 9.75 -11.04
C ARG A 13 -5.82 8.66 -12.11
N ARG A 14 -5.09 7.55 -11.95
CA ARG A 14 -4.92 6.53 -13.02
C ARG A 14 -5.79 5.30 -12.83
N VAL A 15 -6.10 4.94 -11.59
CA VAL A 15 -6.92 3.76 -11.26
C VAL A 15 -8.35 4.17 -10.89
N GLY A 16 -8.53 5.40 -10.39
CA GLY A 16 -9.85 5.90 -9.99
C GLY A 16 -10.22 5.56 -8.55
N TYR A 17 -9.24 5.29 -7.68
CA TYR A 17 -9.52 5.04 -6.27
C TYR A 17 -10.00 6.29 -5.53
N ASP A 18 -10.80 6.06 -4.48
CA ASP A 18 -11.26 7.13 -3.60
C ASP A 18 -10.06 7.82 -2.90
N PRO A 19 -9.95 9.16 -2.97
CA PRO A 19 -8.82 9.88 -2.37
C PRO A 19 -8.71 9.72 -0.86
N GLY A 20 -9.85 9.72 -0.15
CA GLY A 20 -9.90 9.61 1.30
C GLY A 20 -9.40 8.25 1.76
N ARG A 21 -9.98 7.18 1.21
CA ARG A 21 -9.57 5.80 1.48
C ARG A 21 -8.12 5.55 1.10
N THR A 22 -7.66 6.05 -0.05
CA THR A 22 -6.26 5.88 -0.49
C THR A 22 -5.28 6.45 0.54
N LYS A 23 -5.55 7.67 1.04
CA LYS A 23 -4.74 8.32 2.07
C LYS A 23 -4.75 7.54 3.39
N GLU A 24 -5.93 7.13 3.85
CA GLU A 24 -6.06 6.41 5.13
C GLU A 24 -5.41 5.02 5.08
N VAL A 25 -5.52 4.31 3.95
CA VAL A 25 -4.81 3.05 3.73
C VAL A 25 -3.30 3.25 3.73
N ALA A 26 -2.79 4.29 3.06
CA ALA A 26 -1.36 4.59 3.07
C ALA A 26 -0.85 4.82 4.50
N ARG A 27 -1.62 5.55 5.31
CA ARG A 27 -1.31 5.77 6.73
C ARG A 27 -1.32 4.46 7.52
N ALA A 28 -2.37 3.64 7.38
CA ALA A 28 -2.48 2.37 8.08
C ALA A 28 -1.33 1.39 7.74
N LEU A 29 -0.92 1.35 6.46
CA LEU A 29 0.22 0.53 6.04
C LEU A 29 1.57 1.08 6.53
N THR A 30 1.74 2.39 6.64
CA THR A 30 2.94 2.98 7.27
C THR A 30 2.98 2.71 8.77
N GLU A 31 1.87 2.82 9.49
CA GLU A 31 1.76 2.50 10.92
C GLU A 31 2.05 1.02 11.21
N ALA A 32 1.83 0.14 10.22
CA ALA A 32 2.14 -1.29 10.29
C ALA A 32 3.55 -1.64 9.74
N ASP A 33 4.41 -0.65 9.51
CA ASP A 33 5.77 -0.81 8.93
C ASP A 33 5.80 -1.48 7.54
N MET A 34 4.68 -1.52 6.83
CA MET A 34 4.57 -2.10 5.47
C MET A 34 4.91 -1.09 4.37
N LEU A 35 4.86 0.20 4.68
CA LEU A 35 5.34 1.30 3.84
C LEU A 35 6.36 2.12 4.62
N PRO A 36 7.43 2.61 3.96
CA PRO A 36 8.44 3.39 4.65
C PRO A 36 7.87 4.69 5.21
N SER A 37 8.23 4.97 6.47
CA SER A 37 7.95 6.23 7.15
C SER A 37 8.90 7.33 6.68
N GLY A 38 8.38 8.54 6.50
CA GLY A 38 9.20 9.72 6.26
C GLY A 38 9.95 10.17 7.51
N SER A 39 10.80 11.17 7.34
CA SER A 39 11.45 11.91 8.43
C SER A 39 11.11 13.39 8.31
N PRO A 40 11.28 14.22 9.36
CA PRO A 40 11.07 15.65 9.25
C PRO A 40 11.88 16.24 8.06
N GLY A 41 11.17 16.87 7.12
CA GLY A 41 11.78 17.44 5.90
C GLY A 41 12.16 16.45 4.79
N VAL A 42 12.00 15.13 5.02
CA VAL A 42 12.37 14.09 4.05
C VAL A 42 11.17 13.18 3.79
N SER A 43 10.63 13.27 2.58
CA SER A 43 9.58 12.33 2.15
C SER A 43 10.17 10.93 1.96
N PRO A 44 9.45 9.87 2.38
CA PRO A 44 9.89 8.51 2.12
C PRO A 44 9.85 8.23 0.62
N GLN A 45 10.77 7.38 0.14
CA GLN A 45 10.80 6.94 -1.24
C GLN A 45 10.23 5.52 -1.34
N LEU A 46 9.20 5.34 -2.15
CA LEU A 46 8.53 4.05 -2.33
C LEU A 46 9.18 3.23 -3.44
N THR A 47 9.58 2.01 -3.12
CA THR A 47 9.98 1.00 -4.11
C THR A 47 8.79 0.61 -4.99
N PRO A 48 9.01 -0.02 -6.15
CA PRO A 48 7.91 -0.60 -6.92
C PRO A 48 7.06 -1.58 -6.09
N GLN A 49 7.69 -2.32 -5.18
CA GLN A 49 7.00 -3.23 -4.29
C GLN A 49 6.10 -2.49 -3.30
N ASP A 50 6.55 -1.35 -2.76
CA ASP A 50 5.74 -0.53 -1.85
C ASP A 50 4.52 0.06 -2.57
N VAL A 51 4.69 0.50 -3.82
CA VAL A 51 3.55 0.97 -4.64
C VAL A 51 2.56 -0.16 -4.89
N ALA A 52 3.03 -1.39 -5.14
CA ALA A 52 2.17 -2.55 -5.29
C ALA A 52 1.44 -2.91 -3.99
N THR A 53 2.13 -2.84 -2.83
CA THR A 53 1.54 -3.03 -1.50
C THR A 53 0.42 -2.01 -1.24
N LEU A 54 0.66 -0.72 -1.54
CA LEU A 54 -0.34 0.33 -1.42
C LEU A 54 -1.53 0.08 -2.35
N MET A 55 -1.28 -0.25 -3.62
CA MET A 55 -2.33 -0.56 -4.59
C MET A 55 -3.21 -1.72 -4.13
N LEU A 56 -2.60 -2.82 -3.68
CA LEU A 56 -3.31 -3.96 -3.13
C LEU A 56 -4.15 -3.54 -1.92
N GLY A 57 -3.56 -2.83 -0.94
CA GLY A 57 -4.27 -2.39 0.26
C GLY A 57 -5.52 -1.55 -0.04
N VAL A 58 -5.45 -0.66 -1.04
CA VAL A 58 -6.60 0.19 -1.42
C VAL A 58 -7.67 -0.61 -2.16
N ALA A 59 -7.27 -1.61 -2.95
CA ALA A 59 -8.19 -2.46 -3.71
C ALA A 59 -9.02 -3.41 -2.82
N LEU A 60 -8.57 -3.69 -1.60
CA LEU A 60 -9.26 -4.60 -0.68
C LEU A 60 -10.55 -3.96 -0.15
N ASP A 61 -11.66 -4.69 -0.23
CA ASP A 61 -12.93 -4.32 0.41
C ASP A 61 -13.00 -4.84 1.85
N VAL A 62 -12.11 -4.33 2.69
CA VAL A 62 -12.04 -4.64 4.13
C VAL A 62 -12.07 -3.35 4.97
N PRO A 63 -12.45 -3.43 6.25
CA PRO A 63 -12.34 -2.27 7.13
C PRO A 63 -10.88 -1.84 7.34
N LEU A 64 -10.63 -0.55 7.52
CA LEU A 64 -9.26 0.01 7.59
C LEU A 64 -8.34 -0.71 8.58
N ARG A 65 -8.86 -1.07 9.75
CA ARG A 65 -8.16 -1.81 10.81
C ARG A 65 -7.64 -3.20 10.40
N ALA A 66 -8.19 -3.80 9.34
CA ALA A 66 -7.82 -5.12 8.86
C ALA A 66 -6.94 -5.08 7.60
N VAL A 67 -6.72 -3.89 7.02
CA VAL A 67 -6.03 -3.75 5.72
C VAL A 67 -4.62 -4.32 5.77
N ALA A 68 -3.85 -4.01 6.82
CA ALA A 68 -2.47 -4.50 6.95
C ALA A 68 -2.42 -6.03 7.01
N ASP A 69 -3.21 -6.65 7.88
CA ASP A 69 -3.29 -8.10 8.03
C ASP A 69 -3.67 -8.78 6.70
N THR A 70 -4.72 -8.29 6.03
CA THR A 70 -5.16 -8.85 4.76
C THR A 70 -4.13 -8.68 3.64
N VAL A 71 -3.39 -7.55 3.60
CA VAL A 71 -2.27 -7.37 2.67
C VAL A 71 -1.17 -8.38 2.94
N SER A 72 -0.83 -8.61 4.21
CA SER A 72 0.16 -9.60 4.62
C SER A 72 -0.23 -11.01 4.18
N GLU A 73 -1.48 -11.41 4.43
CA GLU A 73 -2.04 -12.69 4.00
C GLU A 73 -1.97 -12.87 2.49
N TYR A 74 -2.39 -11.86 1.72
CA TYR A 74 -2.31 -11.89 0.26
C TYR A 74 -0.88 -12.06 -0.25
N ARG A 75 0.08 -11.36 0.37
CA ARG A 75 1.50 -11.45 -0.04
C ARG A 75 2.15 -12.77 0.39
N ALA A 76 1.59 -13.45 1.40
CA ALA A 76 2.04 -14.77 1.82
C ALA A 76 1.51 -15.91 0.91
N LEU A 77 0.56 -15.63 0.01
CA LEU A 77 0.05 -16.63 -0.92
C LEU A 77 1.17 -17.17 -1.81
N ARG A 78 1.34 -18.49 -1.79
CA ARG A 78 2.19 -19.19 -2.77
C ARG A 78 1.38 -19.54 -4.01
N ARG A 79 2.03 -19.46 -5.17
CA ARG A 79 1.45 -19.95 -6.43
C ARG A 79 1.27 -21.45 -6.31
N GLY A 80 0.03 -21.94 -6.37
CA GLY A 80 -0.24 -23.37 -6.41
C GLY A 80 0.40 -24.01 -7.65
N GLY A 81 0.95 -25.21 -7.50
CA GLY A 81 1.51 -25.99 -8.61
C GLY A 81 2.98 -25.72 -8.97
N VAL A 82 3.70 -24.91 -8.18
CA VAL A 82 5.17 -24.79 -8.29
C VAL A 82 5.80 -25.77 -7.28
N PRO A 83 6.59 -26.77 -7.73
CA PRO A 83 7.33 -27.66 -6.83
C PRO A 83 8.36 -26.88 -6.00
N GLU A 84 8.74 -27.41 -4.83
CA GLU A 84 9.72 -26.79 -3.92
C GLU A 84 11.10 -26.57 -4.54
#